data_AF-A0A6P8X951-F1
#
_entry.id   AF-A0A6P8X951-F1
#
_cell.length_a   1.000
_cell.length_b   1.000
_cell.length_c   1.000
_cell.angle_alpha   90.00
_cell.angle_beta   90.00
_cell.angle_gamma   90.00
#
_symmetry.space_group_name_H-M   'P 1'
#
loop_
_entity.id
_entity.type
_entity.pdbx_description
1 polymer ?
#
loop_
_entity_poly.entity_id
_entity_poly.type
_entity_poly.pdbx_seq_one_letter_code
_entity_poly.pdbx_strand_id
1 'polypeptide(L)'
;MSTLVAQLISKMGLNDEPNVLEKTTELLRLVELRSTNVPLQINEYGKIVLCADLASTLLDIGFDKEQALKLSGLRKSHYVNNKRMFEKLLDLNKLPSVNDICVQLSLNEVARKSEELLTLFKDIASNTMQDADHPQYAAMAVFQACRLLKKKVAKTKIMPFSNLRPTQWQQLEHQWELMIEKHYKEINVATRLNDQAEVLQEKNTIEKKCQMHKPEIEDYEKWKSRMLATAEAKLKQLESESGSQTSL
;
A
#
# COMPACT_ATOMS: atom_id res chain seq x y z
N MET A 1 46.47 5.84 -0.52
CA MET A 1 45.06 5.80 -0.09
C MET A 1 44.78 4.70 0.93
N SER A 2 45.03 3.41 0.66
CA SER A 2 44.70 2.31 1.59
C SER A 2 45.34 2.42 2.99
N THR A 3 46.56 2.96 3.07
CA THR A 3 47.28 3.17 4.34
C THR A 3 46.65 4.26 5.21
N LEU A 4 46.19 5.36 4.60
CA LEU A 4 45.53 6.45 5.31
C LEU A 4 44.14 6.02 5.83
N VAL A 5 43.41 5.22 5.04
CA VAL A 5 42.13 4.65 5.46
C VAL A 5 42.30 3.79 6.71
N ALA A 6 43.26 2.85 6.70
CA ALA A 6 43.54 2.01 7.87
C ALA A 6 43.96 2.82 9.10
N GLN A 7 44.80 3.85 8.92
CA GLN A 7 45.20 4.75 10.02
C GLN A 7 44.01 5.51 10.63
N LEU A 8 43.08 6.00 9.81
CA LEU A 8 41.91 6.74 10.31
C LEU A 8 40.91 5.82 11.01
N ILE A 9 40.68 4.61 10.47
CA ILE A 9 39.84 3.59 11.11
C ILE A 9 40.43 3.19 12.47
N SER A 10 41.74 2.97 12.54
CA SER A 10 42.43 2.72 13.81
C SER A 10 42.28 3.88 14.79
N LYS A 11 42.44 5.12 14.33
CA LYS A 11 42.20 6.31 15.17
C LYS A 11 40.74 6.52 15.57
N MET A 12 39.77 5.90 14.88
CA MET A 12 38.35 5.92 15.26
C MET A 12 37.99 4.80 16.25
N GLY A 13 38.94 3.92 16.60
CA GLY A 13 38.69 2.77 17.47
C GLY A 13 37.98 1.61 16.77
N LEU A 14 38.01 1.58 15.43
CA LEU A 14 37.28 0.61 14.60
C LEU A 14 38.18 -0.51 14.04
N ASN A 15 39.37 -0.70 14.59
CA ASN A 15 40.36 -1.64 14.05
C ASN A 15 40.01 -3.11 14.33
N ASP A 16 39.31 -3.36 15.43
CA ASP A 16 38.96 -4.72 15.87
C ASP A 16 37.71 -5.25 15.17
N GLU A 17 37.00 -4.38 14.45
CA GLU A 17 35.75 -4.71 13.80
C GLU A 17 35.98 -5.28 12.39
N PRO A 18 35.53 -6.51 12.11
CA PRO A 18 35.70 -7.11 10.80
C PRO A 18 34.90 -6.33 9.75
N ASN A 19 35.41 -6.28 8.52
CA ASN A 19 34.76 -5.67 7.34
C ASN A 19 34.67 -4.14 7.31
N VAL A 20 34.95 -3.40 8.40
CA VAL A 20 34.89 -1.92 8.40
C VAL A 20 35.88 -1.33 7.41
N LEU A 21 37.10 -1.85 7.38
CA LEU A 21 38.15 -1.40 6.44
C LEU A 21 37.73 -1.61 4.98
N GLU A 22 37.20 -2.77 4.65
CA GLU A 22 36.76 -3.12 3.30
C GLU A 22 35.58 -2.25 2.86
N LYS A 23 34.55 -2.11 3.71
CA LYS A 23 33.37 -1.28 3.44
C LYS A 23 33.71 0.19 3.33
N THR A 24 34.57 0.72 4.19
CA THR A 24 35.04 2.11 4.08
C THR A 24 35.74 2.34 2.75
N THR A 25 36.59 1.40 2.33
CA THR A 25 37.33 1.49 1.06
C THR A 25 36.40 1.40 -0.15
N GLU A 26 35.40 0.52 -0.09
CA GLU A 26 34.35 0.38 -1.10
C GLU A 26 33.56 1.68 -1.26
N LEU A 27 33.04 2.23 -0.15
CA LEU A 27 32.27 3.48 -0.16
C LEU A 27 33.11 4.65 -0.67
N LEU A 28 34.39 4.74 -0.30
CA LEU A 28 35.28 5.79 -0.78
C LEU A 28 35.43 5.75 -2.32
N ARG A 29 35.68 4.56 -2.88
CA ARG A 29 35.74 4.37 -4.35
C ARG A 29 34.42 4.74 -5.02
N LEU A 30 33.30 4.38 -4.39
CA LEU A 30 31.97 4.67 -4.93
C LEU A 30 31.65 6.18 -4.89
N VAL A 31 32.04 6.88 -3.83
CA VAL A 31 31.97 8.36 -3.74
C VAL A 31 32.79 8.98 -4.85
N GLU A 32 34.04 8.55 -5.06
CA GLU A 32 34.90 9.07 -6.12
C GLU A 32 34.29 8.86 -7.50
N LEU A 33 33.76 7.66 -7.77
CA LEU A 33 33.10 7.33 -9.04
C LEU A 33 31.86 8.21 -9.28
N ARG A 34 30.98 8.34 -8.28
CA ARG A 34 29.73 9.11 -8.38
C ARG A 34 29.95 10.63 -8.39
N SER A 35 31.08 11.11 -7.86
CA SER A 35 31.43 12.53 -7.81
C SER A 35 32.33 13.00 -8.96
N THR A 36 32.64 12.15 -9.94
CA THR A 36 33.44 12.50 -11.13
C THR A 36 32.97 13.78 -11.83
N ASN A 37 31.67 14.02 -11.87
CA ASN A 37 31.06 15.18 -12.53
C ASN A 37 30.76 16.36 -11.58
N VAL A 38 30.97 16.19 -10.27
CA VAL A 38 30.64 17.20 -9.24
C VAL A 38 31.78 17.26 -8.22
N PRO A 39 32.66 18.27 -8.30
CA PRO A 39 33.76 18.41 -7.36
C PRO A 39 33.26 18.54 -5.91
N LEU A 40 33.59 17.55 -5.08
CA LEU A 40 33.30 17.61 -3.65
C LEU A 40 34.31 18.53 -2.96
N GLN A 41 33.86 19.64 -2.40
CA GLN A 41 34.67 20.54 -1.58
C GLN A 41 34.88 19.97 -0.16
N ILE A 42 35.48 18.77 -0.09
CA ILE A 42 35.77 18.05 1.14
C ILE A 42 37.21 17.54 1.06
N ASN A 43 37.97 17.73 2.15
CA ASN A 43 39.32 17.21 2.27
C ASN A 43 39.35 15.65 2.28
N GLU A 44 40.52 15.07 2.02
CA GLU A 44 40.65 13.60 1.96
C GLU A 44 40.31 12.92 3.30
N TYR A 45 40.77 13.51 4.41
CA TYR A 45 40.45 13.05 5.77
C TYR A 45 38.94 12.99 6.02
N GLY A 46 38.21 14.04 5.64
CA GLY A 46 36.77 14.13 5.79
C GLY A 46 36.04 13.11 4.93
N LYS A 47 36.48 12.88 3.68
CA LYS A 47 35.88 11.83 2.83
C LYS A 47 36.02 10.45 3.49
N ILE A 48 37.21 10.12 3.97
CA ILE A 48 37.49 8.81 4.59
C ILE A 48 36.66 8.64 5.86
N VAL A 49 36.68 9.62 6.77
CA VAL A 49 35.96 9.55 8.05
C VAL A 49 34.45 9.47 7.83
N LEU A 50 33.90 10.23 6.87
CA LEU A 50 32.48 10.14 6.52
C LEU A 50 32.11 8.77 5.95
N CYS A 51 32.96 8.20 5.09
CA CYS A 51 32.76 6.84 4.58
C CYS A 51 32.85 5.79 5.70
N ALA A 52 33.75 5.96 6.67
CA ALA A 52 33.89 5.08 7.82
C ALA A 52 32.69 5.17 8.77
N ASP A 53 32.15 6.37 9.00
CA ASP A 53 30.90 6.60 9.74
C ASP A 53 29.72 5.88 9.06
N LEU A 54 29.61 6.02 7.73
CA LEU A 54 28.58 5.32 6.95
C LEU A 54 28.75 3.80 6.98
N ALA A 55 29.97 3.30 6.81
CA ALA A 55 30.27 1.87 6.92
C ALA A 55 29.88 1.33 8.30
N SER A 56 30.21 2.05 9.37
CA SER A 56 29.85 1.68 10.74
C SER A 56 28.33 1.70 10.94
N THR A 57 27.63 2.68 10.35
CA THR A 57 26.16 2.75 10.38
C THR A 57 25.52 1.57 9.64
N LEU A 58 26.11 1.11 8.52
CA LEU A 58 25.61 -0.02 7.74
C LEU A 58 25.89 -1.37 8.43
N LEU A 59 26.99 -1.47 9.16
CA LEU A 59 27.39 -2.66 9.92
C LEU A 59 26.82 -2.68 11.34
N ASP A 60 26.05 -1.66 11.73
CA ASP A 60 25.48 -1.47 13.08
C ASP A 60 26.52 -1.44 14.20
N ILE A 61 27.68 -0.83 13.93
CA ILE A 61 28.80 -0.69 14.85
C ILE A 61 28.76 0.68 15.52
N GLY A 62 28.79 0.69 16.85
CA GLY A 62 28.92 1.90 17.64
C GLY A 62 30.36 2.44 17.67
N PHE A 63 30.53 3.74 17.53
CA PHE A 63 31.83 4.41 17.65
C PHE A 63 31.68 5.84 18.18
N ASP A 64 32.79 6.47 18.58
CA ASP A 64 32.80 7.85 19.06
C ASP A 64 32.65 8.86 17.90
N LYS A 65 31.44 9.43 17.79
CA LYS A 65 31.09 10.45 16.80
C LYS A 65 31.82 11.78 17.02
N GLU A 66 32.19 12.13 18.25
CA GLU A 66 32.97 13.34 18.52
C GLU A 66 34.41 13.19 18.06
N GLN A 67 35.00 12.01 18.28
CA GLN A 67 36.32 11.68 17.76
C GLN A 67 36.33 11.67 16.22
N ALA A 68 35.31 11.08 15.59
CA ALA A 68 35.16 11.14 14.13
C ALA A 68 35.06 12.60 13.62
N LEU A 69 34.24 13.44 14.26
CA LEU A 69 34.13 14.86 13.89
C LEU A 69 35.48 15.61 13.98
N LYS A 70 36.29 15.31 15.02
CA LYS A 70 37.63 15.89 15.16
C LYS A 70 38.58 15.39 14.07
N LEU A 71 38.58 14.09 13.78
CA LEU A 71 39.44 13.47 12.76
C LEU A 71 39.10 13.94 11.34
N SER A 72 37.83 14.22 11.05
CA SER A 72 37.41 14.72 9.73
C SER A 72 37.87 16.16 9.46
N GLY A 73 38.18 16.93 10.51
CA GLY A 73 38.50 18.36 10.41
C GLY A 73 37.35 19.21 9.91
N LEU A 74 36.10 18.75 10.08
CA LEU A 74 34.89 19.46 9.61
C LEU A 74 34.20 20.15 10.77
N ARG A 75 33.51 21.26 10.48
CA ARG A 75 32.54 21.83 11.43
C ARG A 75 31.36 20.87 11.60
N LYS A 76 30.74 20.85 12.78
CA LYS A 76 29.60 19.96 13.10
C LYS A 76 28.48 20.02 12.05
N SER A 77 28.11 21.22 11.60
CA SER A 77 27.08 21.41 10.55
C SER A 77 27.52 20.82 9.20
N HIS A 78 28.77 21.05 8.80
CA HIS A 78 29.33 20.50 7.56
C HIS A 78 29.44 18.98 7.63
N TYR A 79 29.81 18.41 8.77
CA TYR A 79 29.87 16.96 8.95
C TYR A 79 28.51 16.31 8.69
N VAL A 80 27.45 16.79 9.36
CA VAL A 80 26.09 16.25 9.20
C VAL A 80 25.56 16.46 7.78
N ASN A 81 25.81 17.62 7.18
CA ASN A 81 25.36 17.92 5.82
C ASN A 81 26.08 17.06 4.77
N ASN A 82 27.40 16.91 4.88
CA ASN A 82 28.18 16.08 3.97
C ASN A 82 27.89 14.59 4.17
N LYS A 83 27.64 14.13 5.40
CA LYS A 83 27.18 12.77 5.67
C LYS A 83 25.86 12.50 4.93
N ARG A 84 24.85 13.36 5.09
CA ARG A 84 23.57 13.26 4.37
C ARG A 84 23.74 13.33 2.85
N MET A 85 24.67 14.15 2.38
CA MET A 85 24.98 14.23 0.96
C MET A 85 25.58 12.91 0.45
N PHE A 86 26.47 12.28 1.21
CA PHE A 86 27.04 10.98 0.85
C PHE A 86 25.98 9.88 0.90
N GLU A 87 25.12 9.85 1.92
CA GLU A 87 23.98 8.93 1.98
C GLU A 87 23.09 9.02 0.73
N LYS A 88 22.85 10.25 0.24
CA LYS A 88 22.12 10.50 -1.02
C LYS A 88 22.90 10.10 -2.25
N LEU A 89 24.17 10.46 -2.34
CA LEU A 89 25.01 10.18 -3.51
C LEU A 89 25.22 8.68 -3.75
N LEU A 90 25.29 7.92 -2.65
CA LEU A 90 25.52 6.49 -2.62
C LEU A 90 24.22 5.68 -2.55
N ASP A 91 23.06 6.34 -2.62
CA ASP A 91 21.74 5.71 -2.55
C ASP A 91 21.55 4.86 -1.27
N LEU A 92 22.19 5.24 -0.16
CA LEU A 92 22.16 4.54 1.14
C LEU A 92 21.04 5.01 2.08
N ASN A 93 20.23 5.98 1.66
CA ASN A 93 19.13 6.45 2.49
C ASN A 93 18.11 5.33 2.68
N LYS A 94 17.82 4.98 3.93
CA LYS A 94 16.62 4.21 4.26
C LYS A 94 15.42 5.01 3.77
N LEU A 95 14.68 4.41 2.84
CA LEU A 95 13.46 5.00 2.30
C LEU A 95 12.47 5.14 3.45
N PRO A 96 11.92 6.33 3.70
CA PRO A 96 11.06 6.57 4.85
C PRO A 96 9.79 5.72 4.72
N SER A 97 9.55 4.85 5.70
CA SER A 97 8.31 4.08 5.77
C SER A 97 7.14 4.99 6.20
N VAL A 98 5.91 4.49 6.05
CA VAL A 98 4.71 5.18 6.55
C VAL A 98 4.86 5.55 8.02
N ASN A 99 5.37 4.61 8.83
CA ASN A 99 5.58 4.80 10.26
C ASN A 99 6.67 5.85 10.54
N ASP A 100 7.78 5.84 9.79
CA ASP A 100 8.84 6.85 9.95
C ASP A 100 8.32 8.27 9.69
N ILE A 101 7.53 8.44 8.62
CA ILE A 101 6.93 9.73 8.26
C ILE A 101 5.93 10.17 9.34
N CYS A 102 5.07 9.27 9.80
CA CYS A 102 4.10 9.55 10.85
C CYS A 102 4.78 9.94 12.17
N VAL A 103 5.83 9.24 12.59
CA VAL A 103 6.58 9.58 13.81
C VAL A 103 7.26 10.94 13.66
N GLN A 104 7.95 11.17 12.54
CA GLN A 104 8.70 12.41 12.31
C GLN A 104 7.80 13.66 12.23
N LEU A 105 6.55 13.50 11.79
CA LEU A 105 5.56 14.58 11.72
C LEU A 105 4.58 14.59 12.90
N SER A 106 4.72 13.69 13.87
CA SER A 106 3.79 13.54 15.00
C SER A 106 2.34 13.25 14.56
N LEU A 107 2.17 12.37 13.56
CA LEU A 107 0.91 11.97 12.93
C LEU A 107 0.58 10.49 13.20
N ASN A 108 0.83 10.00 14.43
CA ASN A 108 0.61 8.59 14.78
C ASN A 108 -0.85 8.13 14.60
N GLU A 109 -1.80 9.04 14.79
CA GLU A 109 -3.23 8.78 14.59
C GLU A 109 -3.59 8.45 13.13
N VAL A 110 -2.74 8.87 12.19
CA VAL A 110 -2.95 8.71 10.74
C VAL A 110 -2.34 7.41 10.22
N ALA A 111 -1.36 6.85 10.94
CA ALA A 111 -0.54 5.71 10.50
C ALA A 111 -1.37 4.51 10.03
N ARG A 112 -2.35 4.08 10.83
CA ARG A 112 -3.24 2.96 10.47
C ARG A 112 -3.98 3.18 9.16
N LYS A 113 -4.51 4.40 8.94
CA LYS A 113 -5.26 4.72 7.72
C LYS A 113 -4.32 4.84 6.52
N SER A 114 -3.10 5.31 6.73
CA SER A 114 -2.06 5.36 5.71
C SER A 114 -1.62 3.97 5.25
N GLU A 115 -1.44 3.03 6.18
CA GLU A 115 -1.13 1.64 5.83
C GLU A 115 -2.27 0.97 5.06
N GLU A 116 -3.53 1.20 5.46
CA GLU A 116 -4.71 0.72 4.73
C GLU A 116 -4.73 1.23 3.28
N LEU A 117 -4.53 2.53 3.07
CA LEU A 117 -4.49 3.13 1.73
C LEU A 117 -3.29 2.64 0.90
N LEU A 118 -2.15 2.43 1.52
CA LEU A 118 -0.96 1.91 0.83
C LEU A 118 -1.19 0.45 0.40
N THR A 119 -1.78 -0.38 1.25
CA THR A 119 -2.15 -1.76 0.90
C THR A 119 -3.17 -1.79 -0.23
N LEU A 120 -4.19 -0.93 -0.18
CA LEU A 120 -5.15 -0.79 -1.28
C LEU A 120 -4.45 -0.40 -2.59
N PHE A 121 -3.53 0.56 -2.56
CA PHE A 121 -2.76 0.93 -3.74
C PHE A 121 -1.95 -0.25 -4.26
N LYS A 122 -1.28 -1.02 -3.39
CA LYS A 122 -0.50 -2.20 -3.76
C LYS A 122 -1.36 -3.28 -4.42
N ASP A 123 -2.55 -3.53 -3.90
CA ASP A 123 -3.49 -4.51 -4.46
C ASP A 123 -3.90 -4.13 -5.90
N ILE A 124 -4.24 -2.86 -6.12
CA ILE A 124 -4.59 -2.32 -7.44
C ILE A 124 -3.37 -2.31 -8.37
N ALA A 125 -2.20 -1.94 -7.86
CA ALA A 125 -0.97 -1.76 -8.63
C ALA A 125 -0.23 -3.07 -8.95
N SER A 126 -0.52 -4.17 -8.23
CA SER A 126 0.08 -5.49 -8.41
C SER A 126 0.01 -6.01 -9.86
N ASN A 127 -0.95 -5.53 -10.64
CA ASN A 127 -1.15 -5.88 -12.05
C ASN A 127 -0.39 -4.98 -13.05
N THR A 128 0.27 -3.91 -12.63
CA THR A 128 0.74 -2.87 -13.58
C THR A 128 2.08 -2.21 -13.22
N MET A 129 2.52 -2.20 -11.96
CA MET A 129 3.67 -1.39 -11.52
C MET A 129 4.71 -2.22 -10.75
N GLN A 130 5.95 -2.25 -11.25
CA GLN A 130 7.07 -3.00 -10.65
C GLN A 130 7.72 -2.34 -9.43
N ASP A 131 7.33 -1.12 -9.05
CA ASP A 131 8.06 -0.32 -8.04
C ASP A 131 7.17 0.14 -6.88
N ALA A 132 6.26 -0.71 -6.40
CA ALA A 132 5.28 -0.37 -5.36
C ALA A 132 5.86 -0.05 -3.98
N ASP A 133 7.17 -0.26 -3.78
CA ASP A 133 7.89 0.04 -2.54
C ASP A 133 8.62 1.40 -2.57
N HIS A 134 8.50 2.15 -3.66
CA HIS A 134 9.08 3.49 -3.75
C HIS A 134 8.49 4.44 -2.67
N PRO A 135 9.30 5.26 -1.96
CA PRO A 135 8.86 6.11 -0.85
C PRO A 135 7.80 7.16 -1.22
N GLN A 136 7.65 7.42 -2.52
CA GLN A 136 6.59 8.28 -3.05
C GLN A 136 5.20 7.80 -2.63
N TYR A 137 4.98 6.48 -2.61
CA TYR A 137 3.68 5.91 -2.29
C TYR A 137 3.41 5.97 -0.79
N ALA A 138 4.43 5.74 0.04
CA ALA A 138 4.32 5.93 1.49
C ALA A 138 3.98 7.39 1.85
N ALA A 139 4.69 8.36 1.27
CA ALA A 139 4.43 9.78 1.49
C ALA A 139 3.03 10.20 0.99
N MET A 140 2.59 9.69 -0.16
CA MET A 140 1.25 9.99 -0.70
C MET A 140 0.14 9.37 0.16
N ALA A 141 0.34 8.14 0.66
CA ALA A 141 -0.60 7.48 1.55
C ALA A 141 -0.81 8.26 2.86
N VAL A 142 0.27 8.78 3.44
CA VAL A 142 0.19 9.66 4.62
C VAL A 142 -0.56 10.95 4.31
N PHE A 143 -0.27 11.58 3.17
CA PHE A 143 -0.94 12.80 2.75
C PHE A 143 -2.45 12.61 2.55
N GLN A 144 -2.86 11.55 1.84
CA GLN A 144 -4.28 11.27 1.60
C GLN A 144 -5.02 10.87 2.87
N ALA A 145 -4.40 10.05 3.73
CA ALA A 145 -4.97 9.71 5.04
C ALA A 145 -5.18 10.95 5.92
N CYS A 146 -4.25 11.92 5.91
CA CYS A 146 -4.44 13.19 6.61
C CYS A 146 -5.67 13.96 6.10
N ARG A 147 -5.89 13.98 4.78
CA ARG A 147 -7.07 14.62 4.17
C ARG A 147 -8.37 13.93 4.58
N LEU A 148 -8.41 12.60 4.53
CA LEU A 148 -9.59 11.82 4.93
C LEU A 148 -9.92 12.00 6.43
N LEU A 149 -8.91 12.05 7.29
CA LEU A 149 -9.06 12.26 8.74
C LEU A 149 -9.16 13.75 9.13
N LYS A 150 -9.21 14.67 8.15
CA LYS A 150 -9.29 16.13 8.35
C LYS A 150 -8.17 16.69 9.24
N LYS A 151 -6.99 16.06 9.24
CA LYS A 151 -5.80 16.53 9.96
C LYS A 151 -5.06 17.56 9.11
N LYS A 152 -4.80 18.73 9.70
CA LYS A 152 -4.10 19.83 9.03
C LYS A 152 -2.60 19.53 8.97
N VAL A 153 -2.11 19.14 7.80
CA VAL A 153 -0.67 18.99 7.53
C VAL A 153 -0.32 19.75 6.26
N ALA A 154 0.75 20.56 6.33
CA ALA A 154 1.21 21.29 5.16
C ALA A 154 1.88 20.34 4.17
N LYS A 155 1.47 20.40 2.90
CA LYS A 155 2.07 19.63 1.79
C LYS A 155 3.60 19.78 1.71
N THR A 156 4.10 20.97 2.03
CA THR A 156 5.54 21.28 2.10
C THR A 156 6.31 20.46 3.13
N LYS A 157 5.63 19.91 4.16
CA LYS A 157 6.25 19.04 5.16
C LYS A 157 6.31 17.57 4.73
N ILE A 158 5.36 17.10 3.91
CA ILE A 158 5.28 15.69 3.50
C ILE A 158 6.04 15.45 2.17
N MET A 159 5.95 16.38 1.22
CA MET A 159 6.57 16.23 -0.11
C MET A 159 8.08 15.92 -0.09
N PRO A 160 8.91 16.42 0.86
CA PRO A 160 10.33 16.05 0.92
C PRO A 160 10.59 14.55 1.13
N PHE A 161 9.63 13.79 1.66
CA PHE A 161 9.78 12.35 1.87
C PHE A 161 9.55 11.52 0.61
N SER A 162 8.88 12.06 -0.42
CA SER A 162 8.58 11.33 -1.65
C SER A 162 9.69 11.41 -2.71
N ASN A 163 10.67 12.30 -2.52
CA ASN A 163 11.67 12.66 -3.54
C ASN A 163 11.07 13.11 -4.88
N LEU A 164 9.81 13.59 -4.88
CA LEU A 164 9.12 14.03 -6.10
C LEU A 164 9.26 15.53 -6.33
N ARG A 165 9.28 15.92 -7.61
CA ARG A 165 9.07 17.32 -8.01
C ARG A 165 7.60 17.70 -7.81
N PRO A 166 7.28 18.99 -7.61
CA PRO A 166 5.90 19.44 -7.39
C PRO A 166 4.89 18.98 -8.46
N THR A 167 5.30 18.95 -9.74
CA THR A 167 4.46 18.49 -10.85
C THR A 167 4.17 16.99 -10.79
N GLN A 168 5.19 16.18 -10.51
CA GLN A 168 5.04 14.73 -10.33
C GLN A 168 4.16 14.42 -9.12
N TRP A 169 4.32 15.18 -8.03
CA TRP A 169 3.44 15.06 -6.88
C TRP A 169 1.98 15.32 -7.25
N GLN A 170 1.68 16.40 -7.99
CA GLN A 170 0.31 16.74 -8.38
C GLN A 170 -0.34 15.63 -9.23
N GLN A 171 0.41 15.03 -10.15
CA GLN A 171 -0.07 13.91 -10.95
C GLN A 171 -0.40 12.70 -10.08
N LEU A 172 0.50 12.32 -9.17
CA LEU A 172 0.29 11.21 -8.25
C LEU A 172 -0.88 11.48 -7.29
N GLU A 173 -1.01 12.72 -6.82
CA GLU A 173 -2.12 13.17 -5.97
C GLU A 173 -3.46 12.96 -6.67
N HIS A 174 -3.58 13.39 -7.93
CA HIS A 174 -4.79 13.20 -8.73
C HIS A 174 -5.12 11.72 -8.98
N GLN A 175 -4.11 10.90 -9.28
CA GLN A 175 -4.30 9.45 -9.46
C GLN A 175 -4.85 8.79 -8.19
N TRP A 176 -4.33 9.17 -7.02
CA TRP A 176 -4.79 8.66 -5.74
C TRP A 176 -6.20 9.15 -5.39
N GLU A 177 -6.54 10.41 -5.69
CA GLU A 177 -7.89 10.93 -5.50
C GLU A 177 -8.93 10.11 -6.30
N LEU A 178 -8.66 9.84 -7.57
CA LEU A 178 -9.54 9.03 -8.42
C LEU A 178 -9.68 7.60 -7.90
N MET A 179 -8.57 6.98 -7.48
CA MET A 179 -8.57 5.63 -6.93
C MET A 179 -9.36 5.54 -5.63
N ILE A 180 -9.16 6.50 -4.73
CA ILE A 180 -9.89 6.58 -3.46
C ILE A 180 -11.38 6.79 -3.72
N GLU A 181 -11.75 7.73 -4.60
CA GLU A 181 -13.15 8.00 -4.93
C GLU A 181 -13.85 6.77 -5.54
N LYS A 182 -13.17 6.06 -6.45
CA LYS A 182 -13.66 4.82 -7.04
C LYS A 182 -13.88 3.75 -5.96
N HIS A 183 -12.90 3.53 -5.10
CA HIS A 183 -12.97 2.52 -4.04
C HIS A 183 -14.12 2.79 -3.04
N TYR A 184 -14.30 4.03 -2.58
CA TYR A 184 -15.43 4.36 -1.69
C TYR A 184 -16.78 4.32 -2.40
N LYS A 185 -16.86 4.63 -3.70
CA LYS A 185 -18.09 4.45 -4.49
C LYS A 185 -18.43 2.96 -4.63
N GLU A 186 -17.45 2.12 -4.93
CA GLU A 186 -17.62 0.67 -5.05
C GLU A 186 -18.04 0.04 -3.71
N ILE A 187 -17.42 0.45 -2.59
CA ILE A 187 -17.86 0.06 -1.25
C ILE A 187 -19.30 0.49 -1.02
N ASN A 188 -19.66 1.75 -1.27
CA ASN A 188 -21.03 2.21 -1.05
C ASN A 188 -22.07 1.47 -1.91
N VAL A 189 -21.72 1.09 -3.13
CA VAL A 189 -22.58 0.27 -4.00
C VAL A 189 -22.65 -1.16 -3.48
N ALA A 190 -21.53 -1.76 -3.09
CA ALA A 190 -21.47 -3.11 -2.53
C ALA A 190 -22.24 -3.19 -1.19
N THR A 191 -22.11 -2.20 -0.31
CA THR A 191 -22.91 -2.10 0.93
C THR A 191 -24.38 -1.96 0.60
N ARG A 192 -24.79 -1.12 -0.37
CA ARG A 192 -26.20 -1.04 -0.78
C ARG A 192 -26.74 -2.34 -1.38
N LEU A 193 -25.93 -3.06 -2.15
CA LEU A 193 -26.30 -4.35 -2.72
C LEU A 193 -26.36 -5.44 -1.64
N ASN A 194 -25.46 -5.39 -0.66
CA ASN A 194 -25.47 -6.30 0.48
C ASN A 194 -26.63 -5.99 1.44
N ASP A 195 -26.94 -4.71 1.69
CA ASP A 195 -28.14 -4.28 2.41
C ASP A 195 -29.41 -4.71 1.67
N GLN A 196 -29.43 -4.67 0.34
CA GLN A 196 -30.55 -5.21 -0.46
C GLN A 196 -30.61 -6.75 -0.39
N ALA A 197 -29.47 -7.44 -0.34
CA ALA A 197 -29.40 -8.89 -0.18
C ALA A 197 -29.79 -9.33 1.24
N GLU A 198 -29.42 -8.57 2.27
CA GLU A 198 -29.83 -8.74 3.66
C GLU A 198 -31.32 -8.39 3.84
N VAL A 199 -31.85 -7.36 3.18
CA VAL A 199 -33.30 -7.09 3.12
C VAL A 199 -34.05 -8.20 2.38
N LEU A 200 -33.44 -8.85 1.38
CA LEU A 200 -33.99 -10.05 0.74
C LEU A 200 -33.90 -11.29 1.64
N GLN A 201 -32.91 -11.38 2.54
CA GLN A 201 -32.80 -12.46 3.53
C GLN A 201 -33.67 -12.24 4.79
N GLU A 202 -33.85 -11.00 5.24
CA GLU A 202 -34.78 -10.63 6.31
C GLU A 202 -36.24 -10.79 5.87
N LYS A 203 -36.55 -10.51 4.60
CA LYS A 203 -37.86 -10.89 4.00
C LYS A 203 -38.08 -12.40 4.01
N ASN A 204 -37.03 -13.22 3.88
CA ASN A 204 -37.14 -14.68 4.01
C ASN A 204 -37.21 -15.19 5.46
N THR A 205 -36.94 -14.34 6.47
CA THR A 205 -36.97 -14.75 7.89
C THR A 205 -38.21 -14.22 8.62
N ILE A 206 -38.81 -13.12 8.17
CA ILE A 206 -40.03 -12.54 8.76
C ILE A 206 -41.32 -13.12 8.15
N GLU A 207 -41.25 -13.75 6.96
CA GLU A 207 -42.40 -14.44 6.34
C GLU A 207 -42.65 -15.87 6.88
N LYS A 208 -42.17 -16.20 8.09
CA LYS A 208 -42.51 -17.46 8.78
C LYS A 208 -43.67 -17.35 9.76
N LYS A 209 -44.51 -16.32 9.64
CA LYS A 209 -45.74 -16.19 10.46
C LYS A 209 -46.89 -15.44 9.78
N CYS A 210 -47.29 -15.88 8.59
CA CYS A 210 -48.68 -15.83 8.09
C CYS A 210 -48.74 -16.63 6.78
N GLN A 211 -49.40 -17.78 6.81
CA GLN A 211 -49.55 -18.67 5.65
C GLN A 211 -50.41 -17.99 4.57
N MET A 212 -49.77 -17.50 3.51
CA MET A 212 -50.41 -17.35 2.19
C MET A 212 -49.85 -18.45 1.28
N HIS A 213 -50.73 -19.35 0.87
CA HIS A 213 -50.45 -20.40 -0.10
C HIS A 213 -49.89 -19.79 -1.39
N LYS A 214 -48.65 -20.11 -1.72
CA LYS A 214 -48.07 -19.88 -3.05
C LYS A 214 -48.52 -21.05 -3.91
N PRO A 215 -49.20 -20.85 -5.06
CA PRO A 215 -49.64 -21.97 -5.88
C PRO A 215 -48.41 -22.72 -6.38
N GLU A 216 -48.30 -23.97 -5.96
CA GLU A 216 -47.33 -24.93 -6.49
C GLU A 216 -47.67 -25.12 -7.96
N ILE A 217 -46.74 -24.76 -8.85
CA ILE A 217 -46.92 -24.92 -10.28
C ILE A 217 -46.96 -26.42 -10.56
N GLU A 218 -48.16 -26.96 -10.76
CA GLU A 218 -48.40 -28.36 -11.06
C GLU A 218 -47.70 -28.71 -12.38
N ASP A 219 -46.95 -29.81 -12.36
CA ASP A 219 -46.24 -30.32 -13.52
C ASP A 219 -47.19 -30.51 -14.71
N TYR A 220 -46.85 -29.92 -15.87
CA TYR A 220 -47.74 -29.77 -17.02
C TYR A 220 -48.32 -31.11 -17.49
N GLU A 221 -47.51 -32.18 -17.46
CA GLU A 221 -47.94 -33.51 -17.87
C GLU A 221 -49.04 -34.08 -16.94
N LYS A 222 -48.95 -33.82 -15.63
CA LYS A 222 -49.96 -34.27 -14.66
C LYS A 222 -51.28 -33.55 -14.85
N TRP A 223 -51.23 -32.22 -15.04
CA TRP A 223 -52.40 -31.41 -15.31
C TRP A 223 -53.09 -31.84 -16.62
N LYS A 224 -52.30 -32.04 -17.69
CA LYS A 224 -52.78 -32.45 -19.01
C LYS A 224 -53.45 -33.82 -18.97
N SER A 225 -52.85 -34.81 -18.32
CA SER A 225 -53.46 -36.14 -18.16
C SER A 225 -54.79 -36.08 -17.41
N ARG A 226 -54.88 -35.29 -16.33
CA ARG A 226 -56.14 -35.14 -15.57
C ARG A 226 -57.24 -34.50 -16.41
N MET A 227 -56.92 -33.45 -17.16
CA MET A 227 -57.91 -32.74 -17.99
C MET A 227 -58.41 -33.61 -19.14
N LEU A 228 -57.53 -34.35 -19.82
CA LEU A 228 -57.93 -35.28 -20.89
C LEU A 228 -58.82 -36.41 -20.35
N ALA A 229 -58.45 -37.03 -19.23
CA ALA A 229 -59.26 -38.09 -18.61
C ALA A 229 -60.65 -37.59 -18.19
N THR A 230 -60.74 -36.36 -17.68
CA THR A 230 -62.02 -35.75 -17.29
C THR A 230 -62.91 -35.48 -18.50
N ALA A 231 -62.32 -35.00 -19.61
CA ALA A 231 -63.05 -34.76 -20.84
C ALA A 231 -63.58 -36.07 -21.47
N GLU A 232 -62.76 -37.11 -21.50
CA GLU A 232 -63.14 -38.44 -22.01
C GLU A 232 -64.26 -39.08 -21.17
N ALA A 233 -64.16 -38.99 -19.83
CA ALA A 233 -65.20 -39.49 -18.95
C ALA A 233 -66.54 -38.78 -19.16
N LYS A 234 -66.50 -37.45 -19.39
CA LYS A 234 -67.70 -36.66 -19.64
C LYS A 234 -68.35 -37.00 -20.99
N LEU A 235 -67.54 -37.24 -22.04
CA LEU A 235 -68.06 -37.72 -23.32
C LEU A 235 -68.75 -39.07 -23.16
N LYS A 236 -68.14 -40.00 -22.42
CA LYS A 236 -68.72 -41.33 -22.18
C LYS A 236 -70.02 -41.28 -21.38
N GLN A 237 -70.14 -40.34 -20.43
CA GLN A 237 -71.39 -40.09 -19.71
C GLN A 237 -72.49 -39.57 -20.64
N LEU A 238 -72.17 -38.60 -21.50
CA LEU A 238 -73.13 -38.07 -22.48
C LEU A 238 -73.56 -39.14 -23.50
N GLU A 239 -72.64 -40.00 -23.92
CA GLU A 239 -72.96 -41.15 -24.77
C GLU A 239 -73.90 -42.13 -24.05
N SER A 240 -73.69 -42.40 -22.76
CA SER A 240 -74.59 -43.27 -21.96
C SER A 240 -75.97 -42.66 -21.69
N GLU A 241 -76.04 -41.33 -21.52
CA GLU A 241 -77.30 -40.60 -21.34
C GLU A 241 -78.08 -40.50 -22.66
N SER A 242 -77.38 -40.32 -23.79
CA SER A 242 -78.00 -40.30 -25.12
C SER A 242 -78.48 -41.68 -25.59
N GLY A 243 -77.85 -42.77 -25.13
CA GLY A 243 -78.29 -44.15 -25.41
C GLY A 243 -79.51 -44.61 -24.60
N SER A 244 -79.88 -43.90 -23.53
CA SER A 244 -81.01 -44.25 -22.66
C SER A 244 -82.34 -43.57 -23.07
N GLN A 245 -82.33 -42.67 -24.07
CA GLN A 245 -83.54 -42.02 -24.60
C GLN A 245 -84.17 -42.73 -25.81
N THR A 246 -83.57 -43.81 -26.33
CA THR A 246 -84.05 -44.52 -27.53
C THR A 246 -84.62 -45.92 -27.24
N SER A 247 -84.97 -46.22 -25.99
CA SER A 247 -85.73 -47.44 -25.63
C SER A 247 -86.97 -47.08 -24.81
N LEU A 248 -87.99 -46.62 -25.54
CA LEU A 248 -89.41 -46.72 -25.22
C LEU A 248 -90.12 -47.25 -26.47
#